data_AF-A0A2H3D8S2-F1
#
_entry.id   AF-A0A2H3D8S2-F1
#
_cell.length_a   1.000
_cell.length_b   1.000
_cell.length_c   1.000
_cell.angle_alpha   90.00
_cell.angle_beta   90.00
_cell.angle_gamma   90.00
#
_symmetry.space_group_name_H-M   'P 1'
#
loop_
_entity.id
_entity.type
_entity.pdbx_description
1 polymer ?
#
loop_
_entity_poly.entity_id
_entity_poly.type
_entity_poly.pdbx_seq_one_letter_code
_entity_poly.pdbx_strand_id
1 'polypeptide(L)'
;MFSASPFHRSSPYSSNYYPYGQPGYSPLGHYPSPYASRVVEEQRHNARVQAIERERELQRQRLLTLRRNELARQYIDDTYDADTADDDGDAYDYGFGRYLSPYEAREQATPITTSTSKHSIPIRSPSPPKVPQLEPVSVSPPADIEKPPSSPRPSGSESPAPSCPTLSQRQPSPSPNEQPLDESSSASNEAELVQKSLATIQIIQKKFEEVKTTFAWPTHIDFELNDEVISVSTDGSSEPRRTPPKLAYTNRNTPLHTYNESLNRLLVQLDAVESWGEQDVRERRKHVVSMVEAEAAKVERGWKAVWEGKSVNAEEEEEVIDIVTEAEKDGAQDDEGYGGEEEEQK
;
A
#
# COMPACT_ATOMS: atom_id res chain seq x y z
N MET A 1 1.10 38.90 17.57
CA MET A 1 2.20 39.27 16.66
C MET A 1 1.59 39.54 15.30
N PHE A 2 1.60 40.80 14.87
CA PHE A 2 0.90 41.27 13.68
C PHE A 2 1.76 41.00 12.43
N SER A 3 1.26 40.17 11.51
CA SER A 3 1.87 39.98 10.19
C SER A 3 1.33 41.02 9.23
N ALA A 4 2.22 41.89 8.76
CA ALA A 4 1.92 43.04 7.94
C ALA A 4 1.59 42.66 6.49
N SER A 5 0.54 43.29 5.95
CA SER A 5 0.14 43.24 4.54
C SER A 5 1.15 44.00 3.65
N PRO A 6 1.52 43.48 2.47
CA PRO A 6 2.36 44.19 1.53
C PRO A 6 1.56 45.26 0.76
N PHE A 7 2.08 46.47 0.81
CA PHE A 7 1.62 47.70 0.15
C PHE A 7 1.40 47.53 -1.36
N HIS A 8 0.18 47.82 -1.83
CA HIS A 8 -0.06 48.19 -3.22
C HIS A 8 0.51 49.58 -3.50
N ARG A 9 1.62 49.64 -4.24
CA ARG A 9 2.07 50.89 -4.87
C ARG A 9 1.18 51.18 -6.08
N SER A 10 0.19 52.04 -5.85
CA SER A 10 -0.41 52.85 -6.91
C SER A 10 0.69 53.66 -7.60
N SER A 11 0.82 53.50 -8.92
CA SER A 11 1.59 54.45 -9.74
C SER A 11 0.61 55.49 -10.30
N PRO A 12 0.64 56.75 -9.81
CA PRO A 12 0.02 57.87 -10.48
C PRO A 12 1.00 58.44 -11.52
N TYR A 13 0.48 59.24 -12.46
CA TYR A 13 1.13 59.85 -13.63
C TYR A 13 1.14 58.95 -14.88
N SER A 14 0.25 59.21 -15.85
CA SER A 14 0.17 60.41 -16.71
C SER A 14 1.09 60.27 -17.92
N SER A 15 0.50 60.00 -19.08
CA SER A 15 0.72 60.86 -20.24
C SER A 15 -0.34 60.55 -21.30
N ASN A 16 -1.46 61.26 -21.24
CA ASN A 16 -2.27 61.52 -22.42
C ASN A 16 -1.47 62.48 -23.30
N TYR A 17 -0.61 61.95 -24.16
CA TYR A 17 -0.03 62.71 -25.25
C TYR A 17 -0.57 62.13 -26.56
N TYR A 18 -1.59 62.79 -27.09
CA TYR A 18 -2.01 62.66 -28.48
C TYR A 18 -1.12 63.59 -29.32
N PRO A 19 -0.23 63.09 -30.19
CA PRO A 19 0.27 63.89 -31.28
C PRO A 19 -0.66 63.76 -32.47
N TYR A 20 -1.03 64.93 -32.98
CA TYR A 20 -1.83 65.18 -34.15
C TYR A 20 -1.38 64.42 -35.40
N GLY A 21 -2.38 64.16 -36.25
CA GLY A 21 -2.32 63.58 -37.59
C GLY A 21 -1.06 63.89 -38.40
N GLN A 22 -0.31 62.82 -38.68
CA GLN A 22 0.48 62.68 -39.89
C GLN A 22 -0.36 61.88 -40.90
N PRO A 23 -0.77 62.48 -42.02
CA PRO A 23 -1.51 61.77 -43.07
C PRO A 23 -0.55 60.90 -43.89
N GLY A 24 -0.91 59.65 -44.10
CA GLY A 24 -0.49 58.90 -45.28
C GLY A 24 0.87 58.21 -45.23
N TYR A 25 1.12 57.42 -44.19
CA TYR A 25 1.88 56.17 -44.36
C TYR A 25 1.06 55.08 -43.70
N SER A 26 0.34 54.28 -44.50
CA SER A 26 -0.01 52.93 -44.06
C SER A 26 1.30 52.31 -43.60
N PRO A 27 1.47 51.97 -42.29
CA PRO A 27 2.69 51.32 -41.84
C PRO A 27 2.83 50.11 -42.75
N LEU A 28 3.86 50.10 -43.60
CA LEU A 28 4.20 48.95 -44.43
C LEU A 28 4.03 47.75 -43.54
N GLY A 29 3.05 46.89 -43.89
CA GLY A 29 2.54 45.83 -43.02
C GLY A 29 3.71 45.23 -42.29
N HIS A 30 3.78 45.50 -40.98
CA HIS A 30 4.84 44.98 -40.14
C HIS A 30 4.56 43.49 -40.12
N TYR A 31 5.09 42.80 -41.14
CA TYR A 31 4.97 41.36 -41.29
C TYR A 31 5.54 40.84 -39.99
N PRO A 32 4.69 40.25 -39.12
CA PRO A 32 5.19 39.69 -37.88
C PRO A 32 6.28 38.73 -38.31
N SER A 33 7.50 39.02 -37.88
CA SER A 33 8.65 38.18 -38.19
C SER A 33 8.21 36.74 -37.94
N PRO A 34 8.42 35.79 -38.86
CA PRO A 34 7.96 34.41 -38.68
C PRO A 34 8.46 33.80 -37.36
N TYR A 35 9.54 34.35 -36.80
CA TYR A 35 10.02 34.06 -35.44
C TYR A 35 9.05 34.47 -34.32
N ALA A 36 8.41 35.64 -34.41
CA ALA A 36 7.48 36.13 -33.39
C ALA A 36 6.21 35.26 -33.32
N SER A 37 5.72 34.76 -34.46
CA SER A 37 4.56 33.85 -34.48
C SER A 37 4.88 32.52 -33.81
N ARG A 38 6.06 31.93 -34.06
CA ARG A 38 6.48 30.67 -33.44
C ARG A 38 6.57 30.78 -31.91
N VAL A 39 7.08 31.89 -31.39
CA VAL A 39 7.17 32.11 -29.92
C VAL A 39 5.78 32.21 -29.28
N VAL A 40 4.83 32.89 -29.93
CA VAL A 40 3.46 33.00 -29.42
C VAL A 40 2.74 31.65 -29.44
N GLU A 41 2.95 30.84 -30.48
CA GLU A 41 2.38 29.49 -30.58
C GLU A 41 2.96 28.55 -29.52
N GLU A 42 4.28 28.57 -29.33
CA GLU A 42 4.96 27.80 -28.28
C GLU A 42 4.44 28.18 -26.89
N GLN A 43 4.26 29.47 -26.63
CA GLN A 43 3.71 29.95 -25.36
C GLN A 43 2.27 29.47 -25.15
N ARG A 44 1.44 29.42 -26.21
CA ARG A 44 0.08 28.86 -26.14
C ARG A 44 0.07 27.36 -25.93
N HIS A 45 1.00 26.63 -26.56
CA HIS A 45 1.14 25.20 -26.38
C HIS A 45 1.52 24.88 -24.93
N ASN A 46 2.55 25.54 -24.39
CA ASN A 46 2.97 25.38 -23.00
C ASN A 46 1.84 25.71 -22.02
N ALA A 47 1.05 26.77 -22.30
CA ALA A 47 -0.10 27.11 -21.48
C ALA A 47 -1.21 26.03 -21.51
N ARG A 48 -1.42 25.35 -22.64
CA ARG A 48 -2.37 24.21 -22.74
C ARG A 48 -1.89 23.00 -21.96
N VAL A 49 -0.61 22.65 -22.08
CA VAL A 49 -0.01 21.53 -21.32
C VAL A 49 -0.17 21.77 -19.81
N GLN A 50 0.17 22.96 -19.34
CA GLN A 50 -0.01 23.33 -17.93
C GLN A 50 -1.48 23.36 -17.48
N ALA A 51 -2.42 23.65 -18.38
CA ALA A 51 -3.85 23.60 -18.06
C ALA A 51 -4.33 22.15 -17.88
N ILE A 52 -3.90 21.24 -18.76
CA ILE A 52 -4.22 19.81 -18.68
C ILE A 52 -3.63 19.18 -17.41
N GLU A 53 -2.38 19.53 -17.08
CA GLU A 53 -1.71 19.03 -15.88
C GLU A 53 -2.44 19.48 -14.60
N ARG A 54 -2.83 20.77 -14.52
CA ARG A 54 -3.64 21.28 -13.40
C ARG A 54 -5.01 20.59 -13.29
N GLU A 55 -5.62 20.24 -14.41
CA GLU A 55 -6.89 19.50 -14.40
C GLU A 55 -6.71 18.07 -13.88
N ARG A 56 -5.66 17.36 -14.33
CA ARG A 56 -5.31 16.03 -13.80
C ARG A 56 -5.02 16.07 -12.30
N GLU A 57 -4.29 17.08 -11.82
CA GLU A 57 -3.99 17.26 -10.40
C GLU A 57 -5.28 17.47 -9.58
N LEU A 58 -6.20 18.30 -10.08
CA LEU A 58 -7.51 18.49 -9.45
C LEU A 58 -8.35 17.20 -9.42
N GLN A 59 -8.27 16.38 -10.48
CA GLN A 59 -8.93 15.07 -10.50
C GLN A 59 -8.34 14.12 -9.45
N ARG A 60 -7.00 14.07 -9.31
CA ARG A 60 -6.33 13.28 -8.25
C ARG A 60 -6.76 13.74 -6.85
N GLN A 61 -6.82 15.05 -6.61
CA GLN A 61 -7.28 15.59 -5.33
C GLN A 61 -8.75 15.25 -5.03
N ARG A 62 -9.64 15.31 -6.03
CA ARG A 62 -11.04 14.89 -5.88
C ARG A 62 -11.14 13.42 -5.49
N LEU A 63 -10.37 12.56 -6.15
CA LEU A 63 -10.37 11.12 -5.87
C LEU A 63 -9.84 10.79 -4.48
N LEU A 64 -8.76 11.45 -4.05
CA LEU A 64 -8.26 11.35 -2.67
C LEU A 64 -9.29 11.81 -1.63
N THR A 65 -10.02 12.88 -1.94
CA THR A 65 -11.08 13.39 -1.06
C THR A 65 -12.23 12.40 -0.94
N LEU A 66 -12.66 11.77 -2.05
CA LEU A 66 -13.68 10.73 -2.03
C LEU A 66 -13.23 9.52 -1.21
N ARG A 67 -12.00 9.05 -1.40
CA ARG A 67 -11.43 7.93 -0.63
C ARG A 67 -11.34 8.24 0.86
N ARG A 68 -10.95 9.47 1.22
CA ARG A 68 -10.96 9.93 2.63
C ARG A 68 -12.37 9.93 3.21
N ASN A 69 -13.36 10.39 2.45
CA ASN A 69 -14.76 10.41 2.89
C ASN A 69 -15.29 8.98 3.07
N GLU A 70 -14.98 8.07 2.15
CA GLU A 70 -15.34 6.66 2.25
C GLU A 70 -14.77 5.99 3.52
N LEU A 71 -13.48 6.20 3.82
CA LEU A 71 -12.87 5.74 5.06
C LEU A 71 -13.54 6.36 6.31
N ALA A 72 -13.91 7.63 6.26
CA ALA A 72 -14.62 8.29 7.37
C ALA A 72 -16.03 7.70 7.59
N ARG A 73 -16.72 7.25 6.53
CA ARG A 73 -18.01 6.57 6.66
C ARG A 73 -17.87 5.18 7.29
N GLN A 74 -16.82 4.44 6.97
CA GLN A 74 -16.55 3.14 7.60
C GLN A 74 -16.29 3.28 9.11
N TYR A 75 -15.73 4.40 9.57
CA TYR A 75 -15.38 4.60 10.98
C TYR A 75 -16.55 5.07 11.87
N ILE A 76 -17.67 5.53 11.29
CA ILE A 76 -18.81 6.09 12.05
C ILE A 76 -19.86 5.03 12.42
N ASP A 77 -19.98 3.93 11.67
CA ASP A 77 -20.99 2.89 11.95
C ASP A 77 -20.68 2.06 13.22
N ASP A 78 -19.42 1.98 13.67
CA ASP A 78 -19.04 1.12 14.81
C ASP A 78 -19.18 1.81 16.20
N THR A 79 -19.59 3.08 16.28
CA THR A 79 -19.55 3.86 17.55
C THR A 79 -20.90 4.34 18.09
N TYR A 80 -22.01 4.01 17.44
CA TYR A 80 -23.35 4.34 17.95
C TYR A 80 -24.36 3.20 17.79
N ASP A 81 -24.07 2.03 18.36
CA ASP A 81 -25.14 1.20 18.93
C ASP A 81 -25.56 1.86 20.25
N ALA A 82 -26.43 2.85 20.12
CA ALA A 82 -27.09 3.54 21.20
C ALA A 82 -28.17 2.61 21.82
N ASP A 83 -27.71 1.58 22.53
CA ASP A 83 -28.51 0.79 23.48
C ASP A 83 -28.57 1.44 24.87
N THR A 84 -28.45 2.77 24.95
CA THR A 84 -28.79 3.52 26.18
C THR A 84 -30.22 4.07 26.08
N ALA A 85 -31.17 3.17 25.85
CA ALA A 85 -32.54 3.38 26.29
C ALA A 85 -32.60 2.95 27.76
N ASP A 86 -33.15 3.83 28.59
CA ASP A 86 -33.54 3.61 29.98
C ASP A 86 -32.41 3.61 31.02
N ASP A 87 -31.92 4.80 31.39
CA ASP A 87 -31.74 5.09 32.82
C ASP A 87 -31.99 6.56 33.11
N ASP A 88 -32.69 6.76 34.21
CA ASP A 88 -33.49 7.92 34.56
C ASP A 88 -32.65 9.17 34.89
N GLY A 89 -33.31 10.34 34.83
CA GLY A 89 -33.04 11.56 35.61
C GLY A 89 -31.57 11.89 35.90
N ASP A 90 -31.03 13.01 35.43
CA ASP A 90 -31.21 14.22 36.22
C ASP A 90 -30.85 15.46 35.42
N ALA A 91 -31.70 16.47 35.61
CA ALA A 91 -31.55 17.81 35.12
C ALA A 91 -30.23 18.45 35.56
N TYR A 92 -29.29 18.61 34.62
CA TYR A 92 -28.31 19.69 34.69
C TYR A 92 -28.41 20.56 33.44
N ASP A 93 -29.24 21.58 33.62
CA ASP A 93 -29.26 22.85 32.92
C ASP A 93 -27.86 23.50 33.00
N TYR A 94 -26.99 23.21 32.04
CA TYR A 94 -25.80 24.01 31.77
C TYR A 94 -26.05 24.88 30.55
N GLY A 95 -26.71 26.00 30.79
CA GLY A 95 -26.78 27.12 29.86
C GLY A 95 -25.38 27.59 29.46
N PHE A 96 -25.00 27.33 28.20
CA PHE A 96 -23.92 28.07 27.54
C PHE A 96 -24.37 28.52 26.15
N GLY A 97 -24.98 29.70 26.15
CA GLY A 97 -24.73 30.73 25.15
C GLY A 97 -24.87 30.34 23.68
N ARG A 98 -26.11 30.28 23.20
CA ARG A 98 -26.44 30.65 21.82
C ARG A 98 -25.99 32.09 21.58
N TYR A 99 -24.80 32.29 21.00
CA TYR A 99 -24.55 33.48 20.20
C TYR A 99 -24.98 33.19 18.76
N LEU A 100 -26.24 33.56 18.52
CA LEU A 100 -26.77 33.88 17.20
C LEU A 100 -25.87 34.99 16.60
N SER A 101 -25.21 34.70 15.48
CA SER A 101 -24.75 35.71 14.54
C SER A 101 -25.87 35.92 13.52
N PRO A 102 -26.46 37.13 13.42
CA PRO A 102 -27.52 37.41 12.46
C PRO A 102 -27.00 38.40 11.42
N TYR A 103 -26.41 37.94 10.30
CA TYR A 103 -26.40 38.69 9.04
C TYR A 103 -26.13 37.74 7.85
N GLU A 104 -26.98 37.90 6.83
CA GLU A 104 -26.84 37.46 5.43
C GLU A 104 -26.97 35.95 5.17
N ALA A 105 -28.15 35.41 4.84
CA ALA A 105 -28.98 35.71 3.65
C ALA A 105 -28.16 35.76 2.36
N ARG A 106 -28.36 34.78 1.46
CA ARG A 106 -28.99 35.00 0.14
C ARG A 106 -28.66 33.87 -0.86
N GLU A 107 -29.74 33.22 -1.31
CA GLU A 107 -29.95 32.63 -2.64
C GLU A 107 -28.90 31.64 -3.19
N GLN A 108 -29.25 30.35 -3.18
CA GLN A 108 -29.65 29.66 -4.42
C GLN A 108 -30.20 28.27 -4.12
N ALA A 109 -31.48 28.10 -4.44
CA ALA A 109 -32.16 26.83 -4.51
C ALA A 109 -31.71 26.07 -5.76
N THR A 110 -31.36 24.80 -5.61
CA THR A 110 -31.55 23.79 -6.66
C THR A 110 -32.25 22.58 -6.03
N PRO A 111 -33.37 22.11 -6.61
CA PRO A 111 -34.02 20.88 -6.15
C PRO A 111 -33.34 19.69 -6.84
N ILE A 112 -32.66 18.84 -6.08
CA ILE A 112 -32.23 17.53 -6.57
C ILE A 112 -33.19 16.50 -5.99
N THR A 113 -34.08 16.01 -6.85
CA THR A 113 -35.03 14.93 -6.57
C THR A 113 -34.28 13.64 -6.29
N THR A 114 -34.30 13.15 -5.06
CA THR A 114 -33.88 11.78 -4.74
C THR A 114 -35.01 10.81 -5.06
N SER A 115 -34.88 10.16 -6.21
CA SER A 115 -35.69 9.00 -6.59
C SER A 115 -35.36 7.84 -5.67
N THR A 116 -36.28 7.52 -4.75
CA THR A 116 -36.21 6.37 -3.88
C THR A 116 -36.78 5.15 -4.61
N SER A 117 -35.94 4.47 -5.39
CA SER A 117 -36.29 3.18 -5.96
C SER A 117 -36.19 2.09 -4.88
N LYS A 118 -37.34 1.77 -4.29
CA LYS A 118 -37.54 0.58 -3.46
C LYS A 118 -37.59 -0.63 -4.40
N HIS A 119 -36.55 -1.46 -4.39
CA HIS A 119 -36.64 -2.83 -4.87
C HIS A 119 -36.44 -3.78 -3.69
N SER A 120 -37.58 -4.18 -3.10
CA SER A 120 -37.70 -5.37 -2.28
C SER A 120 -37.30 -6.58 -3.11
N ILE A 121 -36.21 -7.24 -2.72
CA ILE A 121 -35.88 -8.58 -3.20
C ILE A 121 -36.49 -9.57 -2.20
N PRO A 122 -37.34 -10.52 -2.62
CA PRO A 122 -37.84 -11.55 -1.74
C PRO A 122 -36.74 -12.55 -1.39
N ILE A 123 -36.43 -12.67 -0.10
CA ILE A 123 -35.58 -13.69 0.49
C ILE A 123 -36.26 -15.05 0.24
N ARG A 124 -35.73 -15.83 -0.68
CA ARG A 124 -36.16 -17.22 -0.95
C ARG A 124 -35.19 -18.16 -0.25
N SER A 125 -35.60 -18.62 0.93
CA SER A 125 -34.88 -19.65 1.70
C SER A 125 -34.71 -20.93 0.88
N PRO A 126 -33.48 -21.45 0.70
CA PRO A 126 -33.30 -22.79 0.16
C PRO A 126 -33.48 -23.83 1.27
N SER A 127 -34.38 -24.78 1.01
CA SER A 127 -34.56 -26.00 1.79
C SER A 127 -33.27 -26.85 1.79
N PRO A 128 -32.89 -27.50 2.90
CA PRO A 128 -31.74 -28.39 2.91
C PRO A 128 -32.01 -29.66 2.08
N PRO A 129 -31.04 -30.14 1.27
CA PRO A 129 -31.16 -31.41 0.58
C PRO A 129 -30.99 -32.59 1.55
N LYS A 130 -31.84 -33.59 1.32
CA LYS A 130 -31.90 -34.87 2.01
C LYS A 130 -30.64 -35.70 1.71
N VAL A 131 -29.83 -35.95 2.72
CA VAL A 131 -28.63 -36.80 2.65
C VAL A 131 -29.04 -38.27 2.57
N PRO A 132 -28.54 -39.06 1.59
CA PRO A 132 -28.63 -40.51 1.62
C PRO A 132 -27.63 -41.07 2.64
N GLN A 133 -28.12 -41.82 3.63
CA GLN A 133 -27.29 -42.70 4.46
C GLN A 133 -26.66 -43.77 3.56
N LEU A 134 -25.33 -43.81 3.52
CA LEU A 134 -24.57 -44.95 3.02
C LEU A 134 -23.90 -45.65 4.21
N GLU A 135 -23.97 -46.98 4.15
CA GLU A 135 -23.67 -47.91 5.22
C GLU A 135 -22.18 -47.97 5.60
N PRO A 136 -21.85 -48.31 6.87
CA PRO A 136 -20.48 -48.54 7.28
C PRO A 136 -19.97 -49.89 6.77
N VAL A 137 -19.10 -49.87 5.75
CA VAL A 137 -18.32 -51.06 5.36
C VAL A 137 -17.20 -51.27 6.38
N SER A 138 -17.40 -52.28 7.21
CA SER A 138 -16.38 -52.85 8.10
C SER A 138 -15.30 -53.54 7.26
N VAL A 139 -14.08 -53.01 7.29
CA VAL A 139 -12.90 -53.71 6.77
C VAL A 139 -11.92 -53.92 7.91
N SER A 140 -11.62 -55.19 8.16
CA SER A 140 -10.68 -55.67 9.17
C SER A 140 -9.23 -55.36 8.77
N PRO A 141 -8.31 -55.10 9.73
CA PRO A 141 -6.90 -54.90 9.43
C PRO A 141 -6.16 -56.23 9.23
N PRO A 142 -5.27 -56.37 8.23
CA PRO A 142 -4.30 -57.44 8.21
C PRO A 142 -3.11 -57.10 9.11
N ALA A 143 -2.73 -58.10 9.92
CA ALA A 143 -1.54 -58.14 10.74
C ALA A 143 -0.30 -58.41 9.88
N ASP A 144 0.77 -57.64 10.12
CA ASP A 144 2.19 -57.98 9.95
C ASP A 144 2.98 -56.77 10.50
N ILE A 145 3.33 -56.72 11.79
CA ILE A 145 4.53 -57.31 12.42
C ILE A 145 5.78 -57.17 11.55
N GLU A 146 6.29 -55.94 11.43
CA GLU A 146 7.74 -55.73 11.39
C GLU A 146 8.21 -54.84 12.55
N LYS A 147 9.33 -55.26 13.09
CA LYS A 147 9.86 -55.04 14.42
C LYS A 147 10.87 -53.88 14.37
N PRO A 148 10.71 -52.78 15.13
CA PRO A 148 11.73 -51.74 15.18
C PRO A 148 12.93 -52.20 16.05
N PRO A 149 14.18 -51.93 15.61
CA PRO A 149 15.36 -52.19 16.44
C PRO A 149 15.41 -51.22 17.62
N SER A 150 15.66 -51.80 18.80
CA SER A 150 15.85 -51.11 20.07
C SER A 150 17.01 -50.12 20.00
N SER A 151 16.72 -48.84 20.23
CA SER A 151 17.72 -47.85 20.62
C SER A 151 17.70 -47.65 22.14
N PRO A 152 18.88 -47.56 22.79
CA PRO A 152 19.02 -47.56 24.24
C PRO A 152 18.54 -46.25 24.87
N ARG A 153 17.75 -46.43 25.92
CA ARG A 153 17.25 -45.43 26.87
C ARG A 153 18.41 -44.91 27.74
N PRO A 154 18.82 -43.63 27.68
CA PRO A 154 19.61 -43.04 28.74
C PRO A 154 18.71 -42.84 29.97
N SER A 155 18.95 -43.67 30.97
CA SER A 155 18.46 -43.48 32.34
C SER A 155 19.25 -42.33 32.94
N GLY A 156 18.62 -41.18 33.09
CA GLY A 156 19.18 -39.97 33.71
C GLY A 156 18.09 -39.26 34.50
N SER A 157 17.68 -39.92 35.58
CA SER A 157 16.91 -39.31 36.66
C SER A 157 17.83 -38.33 37.38
N GLU A 158 17.47 -37.06 37.41
CA GLU A 158 17.68 -36.19 38.57
C GLU A 158 16.84 -34.93 38.40
N SER A 159 15.77 -34.89 39.18
CA SER A 159 14.91 -33.75 39.41
C SER A 159 15.42 -33.02 40.66
N PRO A 160 15.73 -31.72 40.57
CA PRO A 160 15.75 -30.88 41.75
C PRO A 160 14.72 -29.75 41.60
N ALA A 161 13.68 -29.82 42.42
CA ALA A 161 12.92 -28.67 42.89
C ALA A 161 12.80 -28.82 44.41
N PRO A 162 12.49 -27.77 45.20
CA PRO A 162 12.58 -26.32 44.99
C PRO A 162 13.38 -25.62 46.12
N SER A 163 14.07 -24.51 45.84
CA SER A 163 14.62 -23.65 46.90
C SER A 163 14.10 -22.22 46.74
N CYS A 164 13.06 -21.90 47.53
CA CYS A 164 12.69 -20.54 47.88
C CYS A 164 13.87 -19.84 48.58
N PRO A 165 14.37 -18.69 48.10
CA PRO A 165 15.16 -17.80 48.92
C PRO A 165 14.24 -16.90 49.75
N THR A 166 14.07 -17.30 51.00
CA THR A 166 14.02 -16.50 52.23
C THR A 166 14.03 -14.97 52.06
N LEU A 167 12.91 -14.35 52.45
CA LEU A 167 12.83 -12.98 52.95
C LEU A 167 13.85 -12.79 54.08
N SER A 168 14.87 -11.96 53.89
CA SER A 168 15.66 -11.44 55.00
C SER A 168 16.21 -10.04 54.73
N GLN A 169 15.84 -9.18 55.67
CA GLN A 169 16.60 -8.05 56.19
C GLN A 169 16.80 -6.84 55.29
N ARG A 170 15.80 -5.96 55.44
CA ARG A 170 15.88 -4.50 55.36
C ARG A 170 17.01 -3.98 56.28
N GLN A 171 18.19 -3.71 55.72
CA GLN A 171 19.18 -2.82 56.34
C GLN A 171 18.93 -1.37 55.88
N PRO A 172 18.85 -0.39 56.79
CA PRO A 172 18.86 1.03 56.46
C PRO A 172 20.28 1.58 56.57
N SER A 173 20.87 2.05 55.47
CA SER A 173 22.00 3.02 55.41
C SER A 173 22.56 3.10 53.98
N PRO A 174 23.32 4.16 53.60
CA PRO A 174 23.29 5.56 53.99
C PRO A 174 23.08 6.47 52.76
N SER A 175 22.92 7.77 53.01
CA SER A 175 22.61 8.86 52.07
C SER A 175 23.32 8.83 50.71
N PRO A 176 22.62 9.21 49.62
CA PRO A 176 23.21 9.31 48.28
C PRO A 176 24.13 10.53 48.23
N ASN A 177 25.43 10.27 48.03
CA ASN A 177 26.38 11.29 47.64
C ASN A 177 26.21 11.52 46.13
N GLU A 178 25.71 12.70 45.76
CA GLU A 178 25.57 13.15 44.37
C GLU A 178 26.98 13.27 43.75
N GLN A 179 27.45 12.21 43.09
CA GLN A 179 28.61 12.30 42.21
C GLN A 179 28.16 12.76 40.81
N PRO A 180 28.87 13.72 40.18
CA PRO A 180 28.54 14.20 38.86
C PRO A 180 28.76 13.11 37.80
N LEU A 181 27.64 12.71 37.20
CA LEU A 181 27.41 12.07 35.92
C LEU A 181 28.61 12.02 34.93
N ASP A 182 29.15 10.81 34.74
CA ASP A 182 29.87 10.39 33.54
C ASP A 182 28.86 10.18 32.39
N GLU A 183 28.39 11.27 31.79
CA GLU A 183 27.43 11.26 30.66
C GLU A 183 28.09 10.89 29.31
N SER A 184 29.42 10.76 29.28
CA SER A 184 30.17 10.48 28.04
C SER A 184 30.29 9.00 27.68
N SER A 185 30.02 8.08 28.62
CA SER A 185 30.14 6.63 28.37
C SER A 185 28.91 6.01 27.69
N SER A 186 27.75 6.66 27.76
CA SER A 186 26.49 6.17 27.17
C SER A 186 26.48 6.31 25.65
N ALA A 187 26.95 7.46 25.13
CA ALA A 187 26.92 7.75 23.70
C ALA A 187 27.77 6.78 22.84
N SER A 188 28.91 6.32 23.37
CA SER A 188 29.76 5.35 22.64
C SER A 188 29.10 3.97 22.51
N ASN A 189 28.36 3.52 23.53
CA ASN A 189 27.67 2.23 23.49
C ASN A 189 26.48 2.26 22.51
N GLU A 190 25.76 3.37 22.43
CA GLU A 190 24.63 3.55 21.51
C GLU A 190 25.07 3.46 20.05
N ALA A 191 26.17 4.13 19.68
CA ALA A 191 26.71 4.07 18.32
C ALA A 191 27.09 2.64 17.90
N GLU A 192 27.65 1.84 18.81
CA GLU A 192 27.95 0.42 18.53
C GLU A 192 26.67 -0.42 18.35
N LEU A 193 25.62 -0.16 19.12
CA LEU A 193 24.33 -0.85 18.99
C LEU A 193 23.66 -0.53 17.65
N VAL A 194 23.69 0.74 17.25
CA VAL A 194 23.21 1.18 15.92
C VAL A 194 23.99 0.47 14.82
N GLN A 195 25.32 0.43 14.88
CA GLN A 195 26.13 -0.29 13.89
C GLN A 195 25.81 -1.79 13.84
N LYS A 196 25.60 -2.45 14.99
CA LYS A 196 25.18 -3.85 15.07
C LYS A 196 23.81 -4.07 14.44
N SER A 197 22.86 -3.16 14.64
CA SER A 197 21.53 -3.23 14.02
C SER A 197 21.61 -3.14 12.49
N LEU A 198 22.40 -2.21 11.95
CA LEU A 198 22.60 -2.06 10.51
C LEU A 198 23.28 -3.28 9.90
N ALA A 199 24.32 -3.81 10.55
CA ALA A 199 24.99 -5.03 10.12
C ALA A 199 24.02 -6.24 10.11
N THR A 200 23.14 -6.34 11.11
CA THR A 200 22.12 -7.40 11.19
C THR A 200 21.12 -7.28 10.04
N ILE A 201 20.64 -6.08 9.73
CA ILE A 201 19.74 -5.84 8.58
C ILE A 201 20.43 -6.24 7.26
N GLN A 202 21.71 -5.92 7.08
CA GLN A 202 22.47 -6.32 5.90
C GLN A 202 22.61 -7.85 5.78
N ILE A 203 22.86 -8.53 6.90
CA ILE A 203 22.89 -10.00 6.93
C ILE A 203 21.53 -10.59 6.53
N ILE A 204 20.43 -10.04 7.06
CA ILE A 204 19.08 -10.48 6.71
C ILE A 204 18.81 -10.25 5.21
N GLN A 205 19.17 -9.08 4.69
CA GLN A 205 19.03 -8.79 3.26
C GLN A 205 19.82 -9.79 2.40
N LYS A 206 21.05 -10.13 2.77
CA LYS A 206 21.84 -11.15 2.06
C LYS A 206 21.15 -12.52 2.09
N LYS A 207 20.60 -12.92 3.25
CA LYS A 207 19.83 -14.18 3.37
C LYS A 207 18.61 -14.16 2.47
N PHE A 208 17.89 -13.03 2.39
CA PHE A 208 16.76 -12.88 1.48
C PHE A 208 17.16 -13.16 0.02
N GLU A 209 18.25 -12.55 -0.46
CA GLU A 209 18.75 -12.79 -1.83
C GLU A 209 19.18 -14.25 -2.05
N GLU A 210 19.81 -14.88 -1.05
CA GLU A 210 20.19 -16.29 -1.11
C GLU A 210 18.97 -17.21 -1.22
N VAL A 211 17.94 -16.98 -0.40
CA VAL A 211 16.70 -17.75 -0.44
C VAL A 211 16.00 -17.54 -1.78
N LYS A 212 15.92 -16.29 -2.26
CA LYS A 212 15.31 -15.94 -3.55
C LYS A 212 15.99 -16.61 -4.73
N THR A 213 17.32 -16.61 -4.78
CA THR A 213 18.10 -17.23 -5.86
C THR A 213 18.09 -18.76 -5.82
N THR A 214 17.93 -19.34 -4.63
CA THR A 214 17.83 -20.80 -4.44
C THR A 214 16.44 -21.33 -4.81
N PHE A 215 15.40 -20.50 -4.70
CA PHE A 215 14.04 -20.90 -4.96
C PHE A 215 13.80 -21.17 -6.45
N ALA A 216 13.18 -22.33 -6.74
CA ALA A 216 12.74 -22.71 -8.07
C ALA A 216 11.27 -23.16 -8.00
N TRP A 217 10.47 -22.69 -8.97
CA TRP A 217 9.07 -23.09 -9.08
C TRP A 217 8.93 -24.58 -9.41
N PRO A 218 8.09 -25.34 -8.69
CA PRO A 218 7.79 -26.72 -9.05
C PRO A 218 6.99 -26.77 -10.35
N THR A 219 7.13 -27.84 -11.14
CA THR A 219 6.39 -28.01 -12.41
C THR A 219 4.91 -28.31 -12.21
N HIS A 220 4.55 -28.87 -11.05
CA HIS A 220 3.19 -29.16 -10.65
C HIS A 220 2.96 -28.68 -9.22
N ILE A 221 1.80 -28.09 -8.98
CA ILE A 221 1.35 -27.62 -7.67
C ILE A 221 0.12 -28.42 -7.27
N ASP A 222 0.16 -28.99 -6.07
CA ASP A 222 -0.96 -29.76 -5.53
C ASP A 222 -1.89 -28.84 -4.69
N PHE A 223 -3.19 -28.92 -4.91
CA PHE A 223 -4.19 -28.12 -4.22
C PHE A 223 -5.16 -29.02 -3.48
N GLU A 224 -5.63 -28.57 -2.32
CA GLU A 224 -6.63 -29.27 -1.51
C GLU A 224 -8.01 -28.70 -1.83
N LEU A 225 -8.92 -29.52 -2.37
CA LEU A 225 -10.29 -29.15 -2.67
C LEU A 225 -11.23 -30.26 -2.19
N ASN A 226 -12.08 -29.95 -1.21
CA ASN A 226 -13.03 -30.92 -0.62
C ASN A 226 -12.35 -32.22 -0.15
N ASP A 227 -11.23 -32.12 0.56
CA ASP A 227 -10.40 -33.23 1.04
C ASP A 227 -9.75 -34.09 -0.06
N GLU A 228 -9.87 -33.69 -1.33
CA GLU A 228 -9.17 -34.29 -2.47
C GLU A 228 -7.98 -33.42 -2.89
N VAL A 229 -6.89 -34.09 -3.29
CA VAL A 229 -5.67 -33.42 -3.76
C VAL A 229 -5.68 -33.38 -5.30
N ILE A 230 -5.70 -32.17 -5.85
CA ILE A 230 -5.71 -31.92 -7.29
C ILE A 230 -4.36 -31.36 -7.70
N SER A 231 -3.69 -32.03 -8.65
CA SER A 231 -2.41 -31.57 -9.18
C SER A 231 -2.62 -30.72 -10.42
N VAL A 232 -2.04 -29.52 -10.46
CA VAL A 232 -2.16 -28.55 -11.55
C VAL A 232 -0.77 -28.24 -12.11
N SER A 233 -0.64 -28.19 -13.44
CA SER A 233 0.61 -27.84 -14.12
C SER A 233 0.84 -26.32 -14.10
N THR A 234 2.08 -25.88 -13.89
CA THR A 234 2.43 -24.44 -13.86
C THR A 234 2.53 -23.78 -15.23
N ASP A 235 2.32 -24.54 -16.31
CA ASP A 235 2.36 -24.08 -17.70
C ASP A 235 1.12 -23.25 -18.11
N GLY A 236 0.08 -23.19 -17.28
CA GLY A 236 -1.18 -22.52 -17.61
C GLY A 236 -2.09 -23.34 -18.54
N SER A 237 -1.85 -24.66 -18.67
CA SER A 237 -2.72 -25.54 -19.47
C SER A 237 -4.00 -25.97 -18.75
N SER A 238 -4.19 -25.59 -17.48
CA SER A 238 -5.34 -26.02 -16.69
C SER A 238 -6.56 -25.11 -16.85
N GLU A 239 -7.75 -25.71 -16.77
CA GLU A 239 -8.99 -24.93 -16.78
C GLU A 239 -9.12 -24.03 -15.54
N PRO A 240 -9.64 -22.79 -15.70
CA PRO A 240 -9.82 -21.85 -14.60
C PRO A 240 -10.83 -22.37 -13.57
N ARG A 241 -10.46 -22.34 -12.29
CA ARG A 241 -11.31 -22.78 -11.18
C ARG A 241 -11.79 -21.59 -10.36
N ARG A 242 -13.08 -21.57 -10.00
CA ARG A 242 -13.72 -20.46 -9.28
C ARG A 242 -13.67 -20.57 -7.75
N THR A 243 -13.24 -21.70 -7.21
CA THR A 243 -13.18 -21.90 -5.76
C THR A 243 -11.88 -21.34 -5.21
N PRO A 244 -11.87 -20.82 -3.96
CA PRO A 244 -10.65 -20.32 -3.35
C PRO A 244 -9.64 -21.47 -3.22
N PRO A 245 -8.42 -21.33 -3.76
CA PRO A 245 -7.42 -22.38 -3.68
C PRO A 245 -6.82 -22.47 -2.29
N LYS A 246 -6.62 -23.70 -1.81
CA LYS A 246 -5.79 -24.01 -0.64
C LYS A 246 -4.63 -24.89 -1.09
N LEU A 247 -3.42 -24.51 -0.73
CA LEU A 247 -2.22 -25.26 -1.09
C LEU A 247 -2.16 -26.55 -0.25
N ALA A 248 -2.05 -27.72 -0.89
CA ALA A 248 -1.97 -28.97 -0.16
C ALA A 248 -0.60 -29.14 0.52
N TYR A 249 -0.56 -29.81 1.68
CA TYR A 249 0.67 -30.17 2.38
C TYR A 249 1.28 -31.48 1.84
N THR A 250 1.66 -31.47 0.57
CA THR A 250 2.32 -32.62 -0.09
C THR A 250 3.83 -32.41 -0.20
N ASN A 251 4.58 -33.50 -0.41
CA ASN A 251 6.03 -33.45 -0.62
C ASN A 251 6.42 -32.66 -1.89
N ARG A 252 5.53 -32.57 -2.88
CA ARG A 252 5.76 -31.79 -4.10
C ARG A 252 5.72 -30.29 -3.84
N ASN A 253 4.86 -29.86 -2.92
CA ASN A 253 4.74 -28.46 -2.50
C ASN A 253 5.73 -28.06 -1.41
N THR A 254 6.57 -28.99 -0.90
CA THR A 254 7.55 -28.68 0.14
C THR A 254 8.46 -27.49 -0.21
N PRO A 255 8.98 -27.33 -1.44
CA PRO A 255 9.78 -26.16 -1.79
C PRO A 255 9.02 -24.83 -1.63
N LEU A 256 7.74 -24.79 -2.01
CA LEU A 256 6.88 -23.61 -1.87
C LEU A 256 6.62 -23.27 -0.40
N HIS A 257 6.21 -24.27 0.40
CA HIS A 257 5.97 -24.08 1.83
C HIS A 257 7.24 -23.65 2.56
N THR A 258 8.37 -24.28 2.23
CA THR A 258 9.68 -23.94 2.83
C THR A 258 10.10 -22.52 2.46
N TYR A 259 9.88 -22.11 1.20
CA TYR A 259 10.19 -20.76 0.76
C TYR A 259 9.32 -19.73 1.50
N ASN A 260 8.00 -19.93 1.55
CA ASN A 260 7.09 -19.02 2.26
C ASN A 260 7.43 -18.92 3.76
N GLU A 261 7.69 -20.05 4.41
CA GLU A 261 8.13 -20.10 5.80
C GLU A 261 9.46 -19.36 6.01
N SER A 262 10.42 -19.49 5.08
CA SER A 262 11.69 -18.78 5.17
C SER A 262 11.53 -17.25 5.04
N LEU A 263 10.63 -16.77 4.17
CA LEU A 263 10.29 -15.35 4.04
C LEU A 263 9.65 -14.83 5.33
N ASN A 264 8.70 -15.56 5.90
CA ASN A 264 8.08 -15.21 7.19
C ASN A 264 9.10 -15.16 8.34
N ARG A 265 10.06 -16.08 8.38
CA ARG A 265 11.15 -16.04 9.38
C ARG A 265 12.05 -14.82 9.23
N LEU A 266 12.30 -14.35 8.00
CA LEU A 266 13.08 -13.13 7.76
C LEU A 266 12.32 -11.89 8.23
N LEU A 267 11.00 -11.83 8.03
CA LEU A 267 10.15 -10.74 8.56
C LEU A 267 10.20 -10.69 10.10
N VAL A 268 10.01 -11.83 10.76
CA VAL A 268 10.13 -11.90 12.24
C VAL A 268 11.52 -11.47 12.73
N GLN A 269 12.58 -11.84 11.99
CA GLN A 269 13.95 -11.39 12.31
C GLN A 269 14.13 -9.88 12.14
N LEU A 270 13.51 -9.25 11.13
CA LEU A 270 13.56 -7.81 10.91
C LEU A 270 12.83 -7.04 12.01
N ASP A 271 11.67 -7.53 12.44
CA ASP A 271 10.88 -6.91 13.52
C ASP A 271 11.61 -6.94 14.86
N ALA A 272 12.42 -7.98 15.10
CA ALA A 272 13.26 -8.09 16.28
C ALA A 272 14.46 -7.11 16.29
N VAL A 273 14.81 -6.47 15.17
CA VAL A 273 15.92 -5.50 15.13
C VAL A 273 15.46 -4.16 15.72
N GLU A 274 16.01 -3.81 16.87
CA GLU A 274 15.78 -2.52 17.53
C GLU A 274 16.52 -1.38 16.82
N SER A 275 15.86 -0.22 16.68
CA SER A 275 16.42 0.93 15.98
C SER A 275 17.13 1.94 16.87
N TRP A 276 17.02 1.84 18.20
CA TRP A 276 17.65 2.76 19.16
C TRP A 276 17.42 4.25 18.85
N GLY A 277 16.24 4.60 18.33
CA GLY A 277 15.91 5.98 17.92
C GLY A 277 16.48 6.43 16.56
N GLU A 278 17.47 5.72 16.01
CA GLU A 278 18.12 6.06 14.75
C GLU A 278 17.14 6.00 13.56
N GLN A 279 17.17 7.02 12.70
CA GLN A 279 16.27 7.12 11.55
C GLN A 279 16.71 6.17 10.43
N ASP A 280 18.02 6.13 10.15
CA ASP A 280 18.59 5.31 9.07
C ASP A 280 18.30 3.82 9.26
N VAL A 281 18.34 3.33 10.50
CA VAL A 281 18.01 1.94 10.84
C VAL A 281 16.54 1.64 10.52
N ARG A 282 15.62 2.56 10.87
CA ARG A 282 14.19 2.39 10.60
C ARG A 282 13.88 2.39 9.10
N GLU A 283 14.48 3.31 8.36
CA GLU A 283 14.32 3.40 6.90
C GLU A 283 14.87 2.16 6.20
N ARG A 284 16.07 1.71 6.58
CA ARG A 284 16.67 0.50 6.00
C ARG A 284 15.86 -0.74 6.33
N ARG A 285 15.41 -0.89 7.58
CA ARG A 285 14.53 -1.99 7.99
C ARG A 285 13.24 -1.99 7.17
N LYS A 286 12.56 -0.84 7.07
CA LYS A 286 11.32 -0.69 6.30
C LYS A 286 11.51 -1.08 4.83
N HIS A 287 12.61 -0.66 4.22
CA HIS A 287 12.93 -1.00 2.84
C HIS A 287 13.09 -2.52 2.64
N VAL A 288 13.85 -3.19 3.51
CA VAL A 288 14.04 -4.64 3.43
C VAL A 288 12.74 -5.40 3.71
N VAL A 289 11.94 -4.96 4.70
CA VAL A 289 10.59 -5.53 4.96
C VAL A 289 9.74 -5.44 3.70
N SER A 290 9.68 -4.26 3.07
CA SER A 290 8.90 -4.07 1.84
C SER A 290 9.34 -4.98 0.70
N MET A 291 10.65 -5.24 0.56
CA MET A 291 11.17 -6.18 -0.45
C MET A 291 10.72 -7.63 -0.15
N VAL A 292 10.81 -8.05 1.11
CA VAL A 292 10.42 -9.41 1.53
C VAL A 292 8.91 -9.63 1.40
N GLU A 293 8.10 -8.65 1.80
CA GLU A 293 6.64 -8.69 1.64
C GLU A 293 6.21 -8.72 0.17
N ALA A 294 6.86 -7.90 -0.67
CA ALA A 294 6.58 -7.90 -2.11
C ALA A 294 6.87 -9.26 -2.74
N GLU A 295 7.96 -9.91 -2.35
CA GLU A 295 8.31 -11.26 -2.80
C GLU A 295 7.34 -12.31 -2.26
N ALA A 296 6.96 -12.26 -0.98
CA ALA A 296 5.97 -13.17 -0.42
C ALA A 296 4.62 -13.05 -1.14
N ALA A 297 4.18 -11.82 -1.40
CA ALA A 297 2.97 -11.54 -2.16
C ALA A 297 3.08 -12.03 -3.61
N LYS A 298 4.26 -11.93 -4.24
CA LYS A 298 4.52 -12.47 -5.59
C LYS A 298 4.38 -13.99 -5.62
N VAL A 299 4.95 -14.71 -4.65
CA VAL A 299 4.78 -16.16 -4.54
C VAL A 299 3.32 -16.51 -4.36
N GLU A 300 2.60 -15.77 -3.50
CA GLU A 300 1.17 -15.98 -3.31
C GLU A 300 0.34 -15.79 -4.57
N ARG A 301 0.59 -14.71 -5.31
CA ARG A 301 -0.05 -14.47 -6.59
C ARG A 301 0.29 -15.56 -7.60
N GLY A 302 1.56 -15.98 -7.68
CA GLY A 302 2.00 -16.99 -8.63
C GLY A 302 1.26 -18.33 -8.49
N TRP A 303 1.13 -18.86 -7.27
CA TRP A 303 0.39 -20.13 -7.10
C TRP A 303 -1.13 -19.95 -7.25
N LYS A 304 -1.69 -18.77 -6.93
CA LYS A 304 -3.10 -18.45 -7.22
C LYS A 304 -3.35 -18.34 -8.73
N ALA A 305 -2.43 -17.76 -9.48
CA ALA A 305 -2.49 -17.66 -10.94
C ALA A 305 -2.48 -19.04 -11.60
N VAL A 306 -1.63 -19.96 -11.12
CA VAL A 306 -1.64 -21.37 -11.57
C VAL A 306 -3.00 -22.03 -11.34
N TRP A 307 -3.64 -21.76 -10.21
CA TRP A 307 -4.99 -22.25 -9.93
C TRP A 307 -6.05 -21.68 -10.88
N GLU A 308 -5.89 -20.42 -11.29
CA GLU A 308 -6.72 -19.76 -12.30
C GLU A 308 -6.41 -20.24 -13.73
N GLY A 309 -5.43 -21.11 -13.93
CA GLY A 309 -5.00 -21.55 -15.27
C GLY A 309 -4.13 -20.55 -16.01
N LYS A 310 -3.57 -19.55 -15.32
CA LYS A 310 -2.56 -18.64 -15.86
C LYS A 310 -1.18 -19.22 -15.61
N SER A 311 -0.24 -18.94 -16.51
CA SER A 311 1.17 -19.29 -16.27
C SER A 311 1.77 -18.35 -15.23
N VAL A 312 2.68 -18.86 -14.41
CA VAL A 312 3.32 -18.11 -13.31
C VAL A 312 4.04 -16.84 -13.82
N ASN A 313 4.47 -16.84 -15.07
CA ASN A 313 5.23 -15.75 -15.68
C ASN A 313 4.37 -14.75 -16.46
N ALA A 314 3.08 -15.01 -16.67
CA ALA A 314 2.23 -14.13 -17.48
C ALA A 314 2.00 -12.75 -16.87
N GLU A 315 2.11 -12.61 -15.54
CA GLU A 315 1.78 -11.36 -14.84
C GLU A 315 2.96 -10.38 -14.72
N GLU A 316 4.21 -10.82 -14.90
CA GLU A 316 5.36 -9.88 -14.92
C GLU A 316 5.37 -8.99 -16.16
N GLU A 317 4.71 -9.39 -17.24
CA GLU A 317 4.63 -8.61 -18.48
C GLU A 317 3.55 -7.51 -18.41
N GLU A 318 2.44 -7.69 -17.68
CA GLU A 318 1.39 -6.68 -17.59
C GLU A 318 1.78 -5.46 -16.74
N GLU A 319 2.53 -5.64 -15.64
CA GLU A 319 2.93 -4.50 -14.77
C GLU A 319 4.01 -3.61 -15.44
N VAL A 320 4.78 -4.16 -16.38
CA VAL A 320 5.76 -3.39 -17.18
C VAL A 320 5.06 -2.55 -18.27
N ILE A 321 3.94 -3.03 -18.81
CA ILE A 321 3.18 -2.30 -19.85
C ILE A 321 2.56 -1.03 -19.27
N ASP A 322 2.04 -1.03 -18.04
CA ASP A 322 1.46 0.18 -17.43
C ASP A 322 2.51 1.22 -17.01
N ILE A 323 3.77 0.84 -16.75
CA ILE A 323 4.86 1.79 -16.42
C ILE A 323 5.57 2.31 -17.68
N VAL A 324 5.69 1.51 -18.75
CA VAL A 324 6.35 1.92 -20.00
C VAL A 324 5.40 2.69 -20.93
N THR A 325 4.09 2.40 -20.92
CA THR A 325 3.13 3.13 -21.78
C THR A 325 2.74 4.52 -21.26
N GLU A 326 3.00 4.87 -19.99
CA GLU A 326 2.93 6.26 -19.53
C GLU A 326 4.16 7.09 -19.93
N ALA A 327 5.29 6.47 -20.27
CA ALA A 327 6.52 7.19 -20.64
C ALA A 327 6.65 7.47 -22.14
N GLU A 328 5.93 6.77 -23.01
CA GLU A 328 6.08 6.86 -24.48
C GLU A 328 4.95 7.63 -25.19
N LYS A 329 3.95 8.14 -24.45
CA LYS A 329 2.80 8.85 -25.05
C LYS A 329 2.98 10.36 -25.22
N ASP A 330 4.19 10.88 -25.05
CA ASP A 330 4.49 12.31 -25.23
C ASP A 330 5.43 12.60 -26.43
N GLY A 331 5.71 11.62 -27.29
CA GLY A 331 6.65 11.82 -28.39
C GLY A 331 6.35 11.02 -29.66
N ALA A 332 5.36 11.45 -30.46
CA ALA A 332 5.45 11.51 -31.93
C ALA A 332 4.08 11.59 -32.61
N GLN A 333 3.78 12.75 -33.18
CA GLN A 333 3.07 13.01 -34.45
C GLN A 333 2.94 14.54 -34.46
N ASP A 334 3.70 15.27 -35.29
CA ASP A 334 3.36 15.46 -36.70
C ASP A 334 4.63 15.63 -37.57
N ASP A 335 5.00 14.57 -38.29
CA ASP A 335 5.76 14.66 -39.53
C ASP A 335 5.00 13.82 -40.56
N GLU A 336 4.23 14.49 -41.42
CA GLU A 336 3.91 14.04 -42.79
C GLU A 336 3.31 15.23 -43.56
N GLY A 337 4.03 15.66 -44.60
CA GLY A 337 3.53 16.67 -45.52
C GLY A 337 4.54 17.28 -46.48
N TYR A 338 5.57 16.52 -46.88
CA TYR A 338 6.47 16.90 -47.98
C TYR A 338 5.74 16.67 -49.31
N GLY A 339 5.24 17.75 -49.91
CA GLY A 339 4.58 17.71 -51.20
C GLY A 339 4.49 19.10 -51.82
N GLY A 340 5.35 19.34 -52.80
CA GLY A 340 5.35 20.52 -53.68
C GLY A 340 6.48 21.48 -53.36
N GLU A 341 7.18 22.09 -54.29
CA GLU A 341 7.19 22.19 -55.75
C GLU A 341 8.60 22.75 -56.04
N GLU A 342 9.20 22.49 -57.21
CA GLU A 342 9.89 23.62 -57.87
C GLU A 342 10.06 23.40 -59.37
N GLU A 343 9.49 24.39 -60.05
CA GLU A 343 9.52 24.79 -61.44
C GLU A 343 10.93 25.22 -61.91
N GLU A 344 11.17 24.98 -63.21
CA GLU A 344 11.53 25.99 -64.21
C GLU A 344 12.79 26.91 -64.06
N GLN A 345 13.47 27.05 -65.22
CA GLN A 345 14.38 28.13 -65.68
C GLN A 345 15.88 28.03 -65.32
N LYS A 346 16.71 27.57 -66.29
CA LYS A 346 17.35 28.46 -67.29
C LYS A 346 18.04 27.72 -68.43
#